data_AF-X1BGP8-F1
#
_entry.id   AF-X1BGP8-F1
#
_cell.length_a   1.000
_cell.length_b   1.000
_cell.length_c   1.000
_cell.angle_alpha   90.00
_cell.angle_beta   90.00
_cell.angle_gamma   90.00
#
_symmetry.space_group_name_H-M   'P 1'
#
loop_
_entity.id
_entity.type
_entity.pdbx_description
1 polymer ?
#
loop_
_entity_poly.entity_id
_entity_poly.type
_entity_poly.pdbx_seq_one_letter_code
_entity_poly.pdbx_strand_id
1 'polypeptide(L)'
;ICNICKDERRDETVICVVENSWDVIALERSGQFKGLYHVLGGVLSPINNIGPGDIRVKELLNRIKEDKIKEVIVATNPNIQGDITALYIAKLLNPLGVKVTRIARGLPVGGDLEYADEVTLGKAIQGRTEII
;
A
#
# COMPACT_ATOMS: atom_id res chain seq x y z
N ILE A 1 -5.19 20.76 2.81
CA ILE A 1 -5.76 19.74 1.91
C ILE A 1 -5.07 19.86 0.55
N CYS A 2 -4.53 18.76 -0.01
CA CYS A 2 -3.82 18.74 -1.31
C CYS A 2 -4.79 18.62 -2.50
N ASN A 3 -4.30 18.77 -3.74
CA ASN A 3 -5.15 18.74 -4.94
C ASN A 3 -5.90 17.41 -5.12
N ILE A 4 -5.28 16.27 -4.78
CA ILE A 4 -5.93 14.95 -4.86
C ILE A 4 -7.08 14.85 -3.85
N CYS A 5 -6.87 15.29 -2.62
CA CYS A 5 -7.91 15.30 -1.58
C CYS A 5 -9.03 16.33 -1.81
N LYS A 6 -8.85 17.30 -2.73
CA LYS A 6 -9.88 18.27 -3.09
C LYS A 6 -10.68 17.85 -4.33
N ASP A 7 -10.24 16.83 -5.06
CA ASP A 7 -10.88 16.42 -6.30
C ASP A 7 -12.10 15.53 -6.01
N GLU A 8 -13.29 16.07 -6.22
CA GLU A 8 -14.58 15.39 -5.99
C GLU A 8 -14.80 14.16 -6.89
N ARG A 9 -13.99 13.99 -7.94
CA ARG A 9 -14.06 12.80 -8.82
C ARG A 9 -13.36 11.59 -8.23
N ARG A 10 -12.68 11.73 -7.08
CA ARG A 10 -11.94 10.66 -6.41
C ARG A 10 -12.88 9.84 -5.54
N ASP A 11 -12.58 8.56 -5.42
CA ASP A 11 -13.28 7.66 -4.52
C ASP A 11 -12.77 7.86 -3.09
N GLU A 12 -13.55 8.54 -2.26
CA GLU A 12 -13.23 8.76 -0.84
C GLU A 12 -13.31 7.48 0.00
N THR A 13 -13.87 6.38 -0.53
CA THR A 13 -14.04 5.12 0.21
C THR A 13 -12.82 4.20 0.15
N VAL A 14 -11.82 4.54 -0.67
CA VAL A 14 -10.61 3.73 -0.87
C VAL A 14 -9.37 4.56 -0.56
N ILE A 15 -8.51 4.05 0.33
CA ILE A 15 -7.23 4.68 0.67
C ILE A 15 -6.07 3.80 0.24
N CYS A 16 -5.14 4.36 -0.55
CA CYS A 16 -3.84 3.76 -0.83
C CYS A 16 -2.78 4.31 0.13
N VAL A 17 -2.23 3.42 0.96
CA VAL A 17 -1.19 3.73 1.94
C VAL A 17 0.19 3.55 1.32
N VAL A 18 1.00 4.61 1.35
CA VAL A 18 2.36 4.63 0.78
C VAL A 18 3.39 5.07 1.82
N GLU A 19 4.67 4.80 1.58
CA GLU A 19 5.74 5.14 2.52
C GLU A 19 6.02 6.64 2.50
N ASN A 20 6.12 7.22 1.30
CA ASN A 20 6.53 8.61 1.11
C ASN A 20 5.72 9.30 -0.01
N SER A 21 5.95 10.61 -0.20
CA SER A 21 5.23 11.41 -1.20
C SER A 21 5.63 11.10 -2.65
N TRP A 22 6.82 10.56 -2.90
CA TRP A 22 7.27 10.19 -4.24
C TRP A 22 6.50 8.98 -4.76
N ASP A 23 6.14 8.05 -3.88
CA ASP A 23 5.30 6.90 -4.20
C ASP A 23 3.91 7.34 -4.72
N VAL A 24 3.35 8.42 -4.16
CA VAL A 24 2.09 9.02 -4.65
C VAL A 24 2.23 9.45 -6.11
N ILE A 25 3.33 10.13 -6.44
CA ILE A 25 3.59 10.62 -7.80
C ILE A 25 3.75 9.43 -8.76
N ALA A 26 4.46 8.38 -8.34
CA ALA A 26 4.65 7.17 -9.14
C ALA A 26 3.31 6.47 -9.45
N LEU A 27 2.44 6.34 -8.44
CA LEU A 27 1.12 5.72 -8.61
C LEU A 27 0.18 6.59 -9.45
N GLU A 28 0.16 7.91 -9.24
CA GLU A 28 -0.67 8.82 -10.05
C GLU A 28 -0.28 8.82 -11.53
N ARG A 29 1.01 8.65 -11.87
CA ARG A 29 1.47 8.53 -13.26
C ARG A 29 0.87 7.33 -14.01
N SER A 30 0.45 6.29 -13.30
CA SER A 30 -0.24 5.15 -13.92
C SER A 30 -1.64 5.51 -14.45
N GLY A 31 -2.27 6.55 -13.88
CA GLY A 31 -3.65 6.94 -14.18
C GLY A 31 -4.71 5.90 -13.78
N GLN A 32 -4.32 4.79 -13.12
CA GLN A 32 -5.22 3.68 -12.80
C GLN A 32 -5.93 3.82 -11.45
N PHE A 33 -5.29 4.49 -10.48
CA PHE A 33 -5.86 4.64 -9.15
C PHE A 33 -6.67 5.92 -9.02
N LYS A 34 -7.92 5.80 -8.56
CA LYS A 34 -8.85 6.93 -8.38
C LYS A 34 -9.24 7.19 -6.93
N GLY A 35 -8.67 6.46 -5.97
CA GLY A 35 -8.92 6.70 -4.55
C GLY A 35 -8.05 7.81 -3.96
N LEU A 36 -8.05 7.91 -2.64
CA LEU A 36 -7.22 8.84 -1.88
C LEU A 36 -5.91 8.18 -1.41
N TYR A 37 -4.91 9.00 -1.09
CA TYR A 37 -3.65 8.50 -0.53
C TYR A 37 -3.52 8.78 0.96
N HIS A 38 -2.73 7.95 1.63
CA HIS A 38 -2.21 8.20 2.96
C HIS A 38 -0.69 7.97 2.96
N VAL A 39 0.07 8.98 3.33
CA VAL A 39 1.54 8.91 3.38
C VAL A 39 1.98 8.63 4.82
N LEU A 40 2.62 7.47 5.04
CA LEU A 40 3.09 7.05 6.37
C LEU A 40 4.27 7.88 6.86
N GLY A 41 5.09 8.39 5.95
CA GLY A 41 6.34 9.10 6.28
C GLY A 41 7.50 8.17 6.63
N GLY A 42 7.43 6.90 6.22
CA GLY A 42 8.43 5.88 6.51
C GLY A 42 7.83 4.49 6.68
N VAL A 43 8.64 3.57 7.20
CA VAL A 43 8.30 2.18 7.50
C VAL A 43 8.85 1.77 8.86
N LEU A 44 8.24 0.75 9.47
CA LEU A 44 8.76 0.13 10.68
C LEU A 44 10.15 -0.46 10.40
N SER A 45 11.12 -0.08 11.23
CA SER A 45 12.50 -0.56 11.11
C SER A 45 13.11 -0.72 12.50
N PRO A 46 13.10 -1.93 13.07
CA PRO A 46 13.73 -2.19 14.36
C PRO A 46 15.22 -1.84 14.37
N ILE A 47 15.91 -2.07 13.26
CA ILE A 47 17.36 -1.79 13.11
C ILE A 47 17.63 -0.29 13.22
N ASN A 48 16.73 0.56 12.71
CA ASN A 48 16.86 2.01 12.77
C ASN A 48 16.12 2.62 13.96
N ASN A 49 15.62 1.81 14.90
CA ASN A 49 14.78 2.23 16.02
C ASN A 49 13.51 3.01 15.60
N ILE A 50 12.93 2.69 14.43
CA ILE A 50 11.69 3.31 13.94
C ILE A 50 10.52 2.41 14.32
N GLY A 51 9.68 2.91 15.23
CA GLY A 51 8.48 2.23 15.72
C GLY A 51 7.17 2.80 15.16
N PRO A 52 6.02 2.27 15.59
CA PRO A 52 4.72 2.74 15.14
C PRO A 52 4.38 4.19 15.52
N GLY A 53 5.07 4.76 16.51
CA GLY A 53 4.92 6.16 16.90
C GLY A 53 5.61 7.14 15.95
N ASP A 54 6.57 6.65 15.15
CA ASP A 54 7.40 7.44 14.25
C ASP A 54 6.83 7.49 12.82
N ILE A 55 5.80 6.68 12.54
CA ILE A 55 5.06 6.65 11.29
C ILE A 55 3.60 7.06 11.53
N ARG A 56 2.95 7.61 10.50
CA ARG A 56 1.62 8.23 10.59
C ARG A 56 0.43 7.24 10.63
N VAL A 57 0.61 6.10 11.29
CA VAL A 57 -0.44 5.07 11.39
C VAL A 57 -1.60 5.52 12.27
N LYS A 58 -1.37 6.34 13.30
CA LYS A 58 -2.44 6.85 14.16
C LYS A 58 -3.42 7.73 13.36
N GLU A 59 -2.90 8.54 12.45
CA GLU A 59 -3.64 9.40 11.56
C GLU A 59 -4.41 8.59 10.52
N LEU A 60 -3.85 7.47 10.04
CA LEU A 60 -4.57 6.52 9.20
C LEU A 60 -5.79 5.94 9.96
N LEU A 61 -5.60 5.52 11.22
CA LEU A 61 -6.68 5.01 12.05
C LEU A 61 -7.79 6.03 12.27
N ASN A 62 -7.44 7.30 12.51
CA ASN A 62 -8.43 8.36 12.67
C ASN A 62 -9.25 8.58 11.41
N ARG A 63 -8.62 8.53 10.22
CA ARG A 63 -9.34 8.64 8.93
C ARG A 63 -10.31 7.49 8.69
N ILE A 64 -9.98 6.30 9.19
CA ILE A 64 -10.81 5.11 9.00
C ILE A 64 -12.04 5.12 9.90
N LYS A 65 -11.94 5.68 11.10
CA LYS A 65 -13.05 5.78 12.07
C LYS A 65 -14.23 6.63 11.61
N GLU A 66 -14.11 7.37 10.52
CA GLU A 66 -15.20 8.16 9.95
C GLU A 66 -16.20 7.31 9.12
N ASP A 67 -16.13 5.97 9.18
CA ASP A 67 -17.04 4.96 8.58
C ASP A 67 -17.29 5.06 7.07
N LYS A 68 -16.52 5.89 6.36
CA LYS A 68 -16.57 6.00 4.89
C LYS A 68 -15.62 5.03 4.18
N ILE A 69 -14.58 4.55 4.86
CA ILE A 69 -13.50 3.79 4.23
C ILE A 69 -13.86 2.30 4.16
N LYS A 70 -13.98 1.78 2.94
CA LYS A 70 -14.30 0.39 2.64
C LYS A 70 -13.04 -0.44 2.41
N GLU A 71 -12.02 0.16 1.81
CA GLU A 71 -10.79 -0.53 1.45
C GLU A 71 -9.54 0.30 1.75
N VAL A 72 -8.52 -0.39 2.28
CA VAL A 72 -7.18 0.13 2.44
C VAL A 72 -6.21 -0.73 1.64
N ILE A 73 -5.65 -0.14 0.58
CA ILE A 73 -4.61 -0.75 -0.24
C ILE A 73 -3.27 -0.40 0.38
N VAL A 74 -2.49 -1.38 0.79
CA VAL A 74 -1.13 -1.15 1.27
C VAL A 74 -0.16 -1.23 0.11
N ALA A 75 0.49 -0.11 -0.19
CA ALA A 75 1.45 0.08 -1.28
C ALA A 75 2.84 0.47 -0.73
N THR A 76 3.25 -0.12 0.39
CA THR A 76 4.65 -0.07 0.84
C THR A 76 5.57 -0.84 -0.12
N ASN A 77 6.85 -0.55 -0.10
CA ASN A 77 7.86 -1.20 -0.92
C ASN A 77 7.91 -2.72 -0.65
N PRO A 78 8.25 -3.54 -1.66
CA PRO A 78 8.30 -4.99 -1.54
C PRO A 78 9.62 -5.47 -0.89
N ASN A 79 9.99 -4.89 0.25
CA ASN A 79 11.14 -5.27 1.06
C ASN A 79 10.71 -5.70 2.47
N ILE A 80 11.65 -6.18 3.28
CA ILE A 80 11.36 -6.73 4.62
C ILE A 80 10.62 -5.71 5.50
N GLN A 81 11.07 -4.45 5.52
CA GLN A 81 10.48 -3.40 6.34
C GLN A 81 9.07 -3.03 5.87
N GLY A 82 8.88 -2.94 4.55
CA GLY A 82 7.58 -2.71 3.94
C GLY A 82 6.59 -3.85 4.21
N ASP A 83 7.07 -5.09 4.29
CA ASP A 83 6.26 -6.28 4.62
C ASP A 83 5.82 -6.29 6.06
N ILE A 84 6.74 -6.01 6.98
CA ILE A 84 6.44 -5.87 8.41
C ILE A 84 5.41 -4.76 8.62
N THR A 85 5.61 -3.61 7.97
CA THR A 85 4.70 -2.47 8.05
C THR A 85 3.32 -2.81 7.47
N ALA A 86 3.26 -3.52 6.34
CA ALA A 86 2.01 -3.94 5.74
C ALA A 86 1.23 -4.92 6.63
N LEU A 87 1.91 -5.92 7.18
CA LEU A 87 1.30 -6.88 8.10
C LEU A 87 0.82 -6.20 9.38
N TYR A 88 1.59 -5.23 9.89
CA TYR A 88 1.20 -4.45 11.06
C TYR A 88 -0.09 -3.65 10.81
N ILE A 89 -0.17 -2.94 9.67
CA ILE A 89 -1.38 -2.21 9.28
C ILE A 89 -2.56 -3.17 9.12
N ALA A 90 -2.37 -4.30 8.44
CA ALA A 90 -3.43 -5.29 8.26
C ALA A 90 -3.99 -5.80 9.60
N LYS A 91 -3.11 -6.13 10.56
CA LYS A 91 -3.53 -6.56 11.90
C LYS A 91 -4.27 -5.49 12.68
N LEU A 92 -3.89 -4.21 12.53
CA LEU A 92 -4.57 -3.09 13.19
C LEU A 92 -5.96 -2.81 12.60
N LEU A 93 -6.11 -2.97 11.29
CA LEU A 93 -7.36 -2.62 10.59
C LEU A 93 -8.37 -3.77 10.55
N ASN A 94 -7.92 -5.02 10.65
CA ASN A 94 -8.80 -6.20 10.61
C ASN A 94 -9.95 -6.15 11.65
N PRO A 95 -9.74 -5.76 12.92
CA PRO A 95 -10.83 -5.63 13.89
C PRO A 95 -11.85 -4.52 13.56
N LEU A 96 -11.49 -3.57 12.70
CA LEU A 96 -12.36 -2.45 12.29
C LEU A 96 -13.28 -2.82 11.11
N GLY A 97 -13.19 -4.05 10.58
CA GLY A 97 -14.03 -4.51 9.48
C GLY A 97 -13.70 -3.92 8.11
N VAL A 98 -12.56 -3.23 7.99
CA VAL A 98 -12.10 -2.64 6.72
C VAL A 98 -11.36 -3.69 5.89
N LYS A 99 -11.67 -3.76 4.59
CA LYS A 99 -10.95 -4.64 3.66
C LYS A 99 -9.52 -4.12 3.49
N VAL A 100 -8.52 -4.94 3.78
CA VAL A 100 -7.11 -4.60 3.56
C VAL A 100 -6.57 -5.42 2.41
N THR A 101 -6.01 -4.76 1.41
CA THR A 101 -5.38 -5.39 0.25
C THR A 101 -3.94 -4.94 0.11
N ARG A 102 -3.15 -5.68 -0.66
CA ARG A 102 -1.75 -5.37 -0.95
C ARG A 102 -1.58 -5.28 -2.46
N ILE A 103 -0.76 -4.35 -2.93
CA ILE A 103 -0.35 -4.32 -4.34
C ILE A 103 0.30 -5.65 -4.73
N ALA A 104 0.08 -6.06 -5.98
CA ALA A 104 0.62 -7.31 -6.52
C ALA A 104 2.15 -7.32 -6.50
N ARG A 105 2.71 -8.53 -6.45
CA ARG A 105 4.15 -8.78 -6.58
C ARG A 105 4.40 -9.78 -7.67
N GLY A 106 5.50 -9.58 -8.38
CA GLY A 106 5.93 -10.48 -9.43
C GLY A 106 6.73 -9.71 -10.47
N LEU A 107 6.59 -10.18 -11.70
CA LEU A 107 7.40 -9.75 -12.82
C LEU A 107 6.91 -8.41 -13.38
N PRO A 108 7.82 -7.54 -13.83
CA PRO A 108 7.45 -6.37 -14.60
C PRO A 108 6.87 -6.80 -15.96
N VAL A 109 5.90 -6.03 -16.45
CA VAL A 109 5.39 -6.23 -17.82
C VAL A 109 6.51 -5.96 -18.82
N GLY A 110 6.69 -6.88 -19.77
CA GLY A 110 7.72 -6.78 -20.81
C GLY A 110 9.11 -7.26 -20.40
N GLY A 111 9.28 -7.83 -19.19
CA GLY A 111 10.50 -8.53 -18.81
C GLY A 111 10.45 -10.01 -19.18
N ASP A 112 11.61 -10.60 -19.47
CA ASP A 112 11.73 -12.05 -19.72
C ASP A 112 11.95 -12.82 -18.41
N LEU A 113 11.39 -14.02 -18.33
CA LEU A 113 11.50 -14.90 -17.16
C LEU A 113 12.94 -15.27 -16.80
N GLU A 114 13.80 -15.42 -17.82
CA GLU A 114 15.19 -15.84 -17.66
C GLU A 114 16.08 -14.82 -16.93
N TYR A 115 15.67 -13.54 -16.89
CA TYR A 115 16.41 -12.47 -16.23
C TYR A 115 15.85 -12.11 -14.84
N ALA A 116 14.78 -12.76 -14.41
CA ALA A 116 14.18 -12.50 -13.11
C ALA A 116 14.87 -13.30 -12.00
N ASP A 117 15.02 -12.69 -10.82
CA ASP A 117 15.56 -13.39 -9.65
C ASP A 117 14.56 -14.42 -9.09
N GLU A 118 15.11 -15.41 -8.38
CA GLU A 118 14.34 -16.53 -7.81
C GLU A 118 13.24 -16.07 -6.85
N VAL A 119 13.45 -14.97 -6.12
CA VAL A 119 12.47 -14.45 -5.16
C VAL A 119 11.29 -13.84 -5.91
N THR A 120 11.56 -13.03 -6.94
CA THR A 120 10.53 -12.44 -7.80
C THR A 120 9.72 -13.52 -8.53
N LEU A 121 10.39 -14.53 -9.11
CA LEU A 121 9.73 -15.67 -9.75
C LEU A 121 8.85 -16.45 -8.75
N GLY A 122 9.39 -16.75 -7.57
CA GLY A 122 8.63 -17.40 -6.50
C GLY A 122 7.38 -16.61 -6.11
N LYS A 123 7.47 -15.28 -6.01
CA LYS A 123 6.32 -14.41 -5.73
C LYS A 123 5.30 -14.39 -6.87
N ALA A 124 5.75 -14.34 -8.13
CA ALA A 124 4.87 -14.40 -9.29
C ALA A 124 4.06 -15.71 -9.33
N ILE A 125 4.70 -16.86 -9.03
CA ILE A 125 4.02 -18.16 -8.98
C ILE A 125 3.01 -18.25 -7.81
N GLN A 126 3.38 -17.72 -6.64
CA GLN A 126 2.47 -17.66 -5.48
C GLN A 126 1.24 -16.78 -5.76
N GLY A 127 1.44 -15.66 -6.48
CA GLY A 127 0.41 -14.69 -6.84
C GLY A 127 -0.31 -14.97 -8.16
N ARG A 128 -0.15 -16.16 -8.76
CA ARG A 128 -0.76 -16.50 -10.05
C ARG A 128 -2.28 -16.37 -10.00
N THR A 129 -2.86 -15.85 -11.06
CA THR A 129 -4.32 -15.71 -11.22
C THR A 129 -4.84 -16.72 -12.25
N GLU A 130 -6.07 -17.16 -12.07
CA GLU A 130 -6.80 -17.92 -13.09
C GLU A 130 -7.07 -17.03 -14.31
N ILE A 131 -6.98 -17.62 -15.52
CA ILE A 131 -7.15 -16.88 -16.78
C ILE A 131 -8.60 -16.95 -17.28
N ILE A 132 -9.30 -18.05 -16.99
CA ILE A 132 -10.69 -18.32 -17.39
C ILE A 132 -11.38 -19.11 -16.28
#